data_AF-A0A367LZC9-F1
#
_entry.id   AF-A0A367LZC9-F1
#
_cell.length_a   1.000
_cell.length_b   1.000
_cell.length_c   1.000
_cell.angle_alpha   90.00
_cell.angle_beta   90.00
_cell.angle_gamma   90.00
#
_symmetry.space_group_name_H-M   'P 1'
#
loop_
_entity.id
_entity.type
_entity.pdbx_description
1 polymer ?
#
loop_
_entity_poly.entity_id
_entity_poly.type
_entity_poly.pdbx_seq_one_letter_code
_entity_poly.pdbx_strand_id
1 'polypeptide(L)'
;EGRGLVRLVMGSRADRWEHTLGKGLELVAPQVALLGLLFLRGPQTLNELLTRSNRLHDFDDVEQIRHHLERLAGRGLAVHLERRAGQREERYMHLLGSQADLEAAVEAMGSDPERAAPAALSADAEARIAELETRLAALEERLARREGGA
;
A
#
# COMPACT_ATOMS: atom_id res chain seq x y z
N GLU A 1 -12.15 -22.81 15.40
CA GLU A 1 -12.90 -23.72 14.48
C GLU A 1 -14.38 -23.40 14.28
N GLY A 2 -15.13 -22.88 15.27
CA GLY A 2 -16.59 -22.76 15.18
C GLY A 2 -17.21 -21.81 14.15
N ARG A 3 -16.42 -21.05 13.37
CA ARG A 3 -16.93 -20.11 12.35
C ARG A 3 -16.92 -20.65 10.91
N GLY A 4 -16.46 -21.88 10.68
CA GLY A 4 -16.48 -22.51 9.35
C GLY A 4 -15.54 -21.88 8.31
N LEU A 5 -14.59 -21.03 8.73
CA LEU A 5 -13.62 -20.33 7.87
C LEU A 5 -12.28 -21.05 7.73
N VAL A 6 -12.06 -22.11 8.51
CA VAL A 6 -10.86 -22.95 8.46
C VAL A 6 -11.32 -24.40 8.58
N ARG A 7 -10.68 -25.30 7.83
CA ARG A 7 -10.92 -26.74 7.86
C ARG A 7 -9.64 -27.49 8.22
N LEU A 8 -9.77 -28.42 9.17
CA LEU A 8 -8.75 -29.40 9.51
C LEU A 8 -8.70 -30.50 8.45
N VAL A 9 -7.51 -30.77 7.93
CA VAL A 9 -7.21 -31.88 7.03
C VAL A 9 -6.23 -32.80 7.75
N MET A 10 -6.78 -33.85 8.35
CA MET A 10 -5.99 -34.84 9.07
C MET A 10 -5.10 -35.61 8.11
N GLY A 11 -3.84 -35.80 8.51
CA GLY A 11 -2.84 -36.52 7.73
C GLY A 11 -2.09 -37.50 8.60
N SER A 12 -1.61 -38.59 7.99
CA SER A 12 -0.86 -39.63 8.71
C SER A 12 0.43 -39.12 9.36
N ARG A 13 1.11 -38.15 8.72
CA ARG A 13 2.32 -37.52 9.25
C ARG A 13 2.03 -36.33 10.16
N ALA A 14 1.04 -35.52 9.79
CA ALA A 14 0.68 -34.30 10.47
C ALA A 14 -0.67 -33.79 9.99
N ASP A 15 -1.33 -33.08 10.89
CA ASP A 15 -2.53 -32.30 10.60
C ASP A 15 -2.17 -31.05 9.80
N ARG A 16 -3.02 -30.71 8.84
CA ARG A 16 -2.90 -29.50 8.02
C ARG A 16 -4.18 -28.69 8.13
N TRP A 17 -4.06 -27.39 7.88
CA TRP A 17 -5.20 -26.47 7.90
C TRP A 17 -5.29 -25.77 6.56
N GLU A 18 -6.51 -25.62 6.08
CA GLU A 18 -6.82 -24.79 4.91
C GLU A 18 -7.88 -23.76 5.27
N HIS A 19 -7.79 -22.59 4.64
CA HIS A 19 -8.85 -21.60 4.73
C HIS A 19 -10.00 -22.00 3.81
N THR A 20 -11.23 -21.81 4.29
CA THR A 20 -12.46 -22.04 3.51
C THR A 20 -13.19 -20.73 3.21
N LEU A 21 -12.49 -19.59 3.33
CA LEU A 21 -13.02 -18.24 3.15
C LEU A 21 -13.88 -18.08 1.89
N GLY A 22 -13.42 -18.60 0.74
CA GLY A 22 -14.17 -18.52 -0.52
C GLY A 22 -15.53 -19.20 -0.45
N LYS A 23 -15.64 -20.32 0.25
CA LYS A 23 -16.93 -21.00 0.47
C LYS A 23 -17.74 -20.31 1.55
N GLY A 24 -17.11 -19.98 2.68
CA GLY A 24 -17.80 -19.40 3.84
C GLY A 24 -18.38 -18.00 3.58
N LEU A 25 -17.78 -17.24 2.67
CA LEU A 25 -18.25 -15.92 2.26
C LEU A 25 -18.75 -15.89 0.82
N GLU A 26 -18.92 -17.02 0.14
CA GLU A 26 -19.38 -17.08 -1.26
C GLU A 26 -18.61 -16.11 -2.18
N LEU A 27 -17.28 -16.25 -2.18
CA LEU A 27 -16.36 -15.39 -2.94
C LEU A 27 -15.72 -16.15 -4.08
N VAL A 28 -15.59 -15.46 -5.22
CA VAL A 28 -14.80 -15.95 -6.35
C VAL A 28 -13.30 -15.79 -6.08
N ALA A 29 -12.48 -16.55 -6.80
CA ALA A 29 -11.02 -16.53 -6.66
C ALA A 29 -10.37 -15.11 -6.64
N PRO A 30 -10.72 -14.17 -7.56
CA PRO A 30 -10.15 -12.82 -7.52
C PRO A 30 -10.46 -12.08 -6.20
N GLN A 31 -11.68 -12.23 -5.68
CA GLN A 31 -12.08 -11.57 -4.42
C GLN A 31 -11.35 -12.15 -3.21
N VAL A 32 -11.11 -13.46 -3.20
CA VAL A 32 -10.31 -14.12 -2.14
C VAL A 32 -8.87 -13.62 -2.18
N ALA A 33 -8.28 -13.46 -3.36
CA ALA A 33 -6.93 -12.93 -3.52
C ALA A 33 -6.82 -11.49 -2.99
N LEU A 34 -7.78 -10.62 -3.36
CA LEU A 34 -7.81 -9.23 -2.90
C LEU A 34 -7.99 -9.12 -1.39
N LEU A 35 -8.92 -9.87 -0.78
CA LEU A 35 -9.07 -9.89 0.67
C LEU A 35 -7.81 -10.40 1.37
N GLY A 36 -7.16 -11.44 0.83
CA GLY A 36 -5.90 -11.94 1.35
C GLY A 36 -4.82 -10.85 1.39
N LEU A 37 -4.70 -10.05 0.33
CA LEU A 37 -3.77 -8.92 0.30
C LEU A 37 -4.13 -7.85 1.33
N LEU A 38 -5.41 -7.50 1.46
CA LEU A 38 -5.87 -6.50 2.42
C LEU A 38 -5.64 -6.96 3.87
N PHE A 39 -5.84 -8.24 4.19
CA PHE A 39 -5.54 -8.78 5.53
C PHE A 39 -4.06 -8.68 5.88
N LEU A 40 -3.17 -8.95 4.92
CA LEU A 40 -1.73 -9.06 5.17
C LEU A 40 -1.00 -7.72 5.11
N ARG A 41 -1.57 -6.72 4.44
CA ARG A 41 -0.89 -5.44 4.15
C ARG A 41 -1.73 -4.21 4.46
N GLY A 42 -2.94 -4.39 4.96
CA GLY A 42 -3.83 -3.29 5.30
C GLY A 42 -4.28 -2.48 4.08
N PRO A 43 -4.51 -1.16 4.26
CA PRO A 43 -5.06 -0.28 3.23
C PRO A 43 -4.15 -0.13 2.01
N GLN A 44 -4.65 -0.47 0.82
CA GLN A 44 -3.86 -0.48 -0.42
C GLN A 44 -4.54 0.26 -1.56
N THR A 45 -3.74 0.86 -2.44
CA THR A 45 -4.24 1.49 -3.67
C THR A 45 -4.54 0.44 -4.74
N LEU A 46 -5.29 0.81 -5.78
CA LEU A 46 -5.61 -0.12 -6.86
C LEU A 46 -4.37 -0.62 -7.61
N ASN A 47 -3.41 0.26 -7.88
CA ASN A 47 -2.15 -0.09 -8.55
C ASN A 47 -1.27 -1.00 -7.67
N GLU A 48 -1.25 -0.75 -6.36
CA GLU A 48 -0.59 -1.63 -5.40
C GLU A 48 -1.22 -3.02 -5.45
N LEU A 49 -2.55 -3.11 -5.40
CA LEU A 49 -3.27 -4.39 -5.45
C LEU A 49 -2.99 -5.15 -6.75
N LEU A 50 -3.10 -4.49 -7.91
CA LEU A 50 -2.81 -5.09 -9.22
C LEU A 50 -1.40 -5.71 -9.25
N THR A 51 -0.39 -4.94 -8.85
CA THR A 51 1.01 -5.40 -8.84
C THR A 51 1.22 -6.58 -7.88
N ARG A 52 0.57 -6.53 -6.71
CA ARG A 52 0.79 -7.49 -5.63
C ARG A 52 -0.02 -8.77 -5.81
N SER A 53 -1.08 -8.75 -6.63
CA SER A 53 -1.91 -9.92 -6.90
C SER A 53 -1.36 -10.88 -7.93
N ASN A 54 -0.34 -10.51 -8.72
CA ASN A 54 0.17 -11.30 -9.86
C ASN A 54 0.46 -12.79 -9.56
N ARG A 55 0.87 -13.13 -8.34
CA ARG A 55 1.17 -14.53 -7.94
C ARG A 55 -0.04 -15.28 -7.35
N LEU A 56 -1.16 -14.59 -7.14
CA LEU A 56 -2.38 -15.12 -6.53
C LEU A 56 -3.51 -15.24 -7.55
N HIS A 57 -3.66 -14.24 -8.42
CA HIS A 57 -4.65 -14.19 -9.49
C HIS A 57 -4.15 -13.23 -10.57
N ASP A 58 -4.38 -13.61 -11.83
CA ASP A 58 -4.01 -12.78 -12.98
C ASP A 58 -5.16 -11.81 -13.26
N PHE A 59 -4.92 -10.52 -13.05
CA PHE A 59 -5.91 -9.47 -13.31
C PHE A 59 -5.51 -8.72 -14.58
N ASP A 60 -6.47 -8.50 -15.46
CA ASP A 60 -6.26 -7.86 -16.77
C ASP A 60 -5.83 -6.40 -16.61
N ASP A 61 -6.51 -5.67 -15.72
CA ASP A 61 -6.28 -4.26 -15.49
C ASP A 61 -6.76 -3.78 -14.10
N VAL A 62 -6.52 -2.49 -13.83
CA VAL A 62 -6.96 -1.81 -12.61
C VAL A 62 -8.49 -1.77 -12.48
N GLU A 63 -9.23 -1.74 -13.59
CA GLU A 63 -10.69 -1.67 -13.57
C GLU A 63 -11.32 -3.00 -13.14
N GLN A 64 -10.70 -4.13 -13.48
CA GLN A 64 -11.09 -5.44 -12.96
C GLN A 64 -10.89 -5.52 -11.43
N ILE A 65 -9.79 -4.98 -10.91
CA ILE A 65 -9.54 -4.87 -9.47
C ILE A 65 -10.64 -4.02 -8.81
N ARG A 66 -10.92 -2.83 -9.36
CA ARG A 66 -11.97 -1.93 -8.89
C ARG A 66 -13.33 -2.63 -8.87
N HIS A 67 -13.70 -3.28 -9.97
CA HIS A 67 -14.94 -4.03 -10.09
C HIS A 67 -15.12 -5.06 -8.96
N HIS A 68 -14.08 -5.85 -8.67
CA HIS A 68 -14.16 -6.84 -7.59
C HIS A 68 -14.22 -6.21 -6.20
N LEU A 69 -13.51 -5.11 -5.97
CA LEU A 69 -13.54 -4.36 -4.71
C LEU A 69 -14.90 -3.69 -4.46
N GLU A 70 -15.52 -3.12 -5.48
CA GLU A 70 -16.87 -2.54 -5.38
C GLU A 70 -17.91 -3.62 -5.02
N ARG A 71 -17.79 -4.82 -5.60
CA ARG A 71 -18.64 -5.96 -5.21
C ARG A 71 -18.39 -6.41 -3.77
N LEU A 72 -17.16 -6.35 -3.29
CA LEU A 72 -16.84 -6.63 -1.88
C LEU A 72 -17.40 -5.53 -0.96
N ALA A 73 -17.30 -4.26 -1.37
CA ALA A 73 -17.82 -3.12 -0.64
C ALA A 73 -19.35 -3.13 -0.56
N GLY A 74 -20.04 -3.46 -1.64
CA GLY A 74 -21.50 -3.65 -1.65
C GLY A 74 -21.99 -4.78 -0.73
N ARG A 75 -21.08 -5.66 -0.30
CA ARG A 75 -21.35 -6.73 0.68
C ARG A 75 -20.85 -6.40 2.09
N GLY A 76 -20.29 -5.20 2.31
CA GLY A 76 -19.72 -4.81 3.60
C GLY A 76 -18.45 -5.60 3.97
N LEU A 77 -17.71 -6.12 2.99
CA LEU A 77 -16.47 -6.88 3.21
C LEU A 77 -15.21 -6.04 3.00
N ALA A 78 -15.35 -4.92 2.28
CA ALA A 78 -14.31 -3.93 2.05
C ALA A 78 -14.91 -2.52 2.12
N VAL A 79 -14.05 -1.52 2.26
CA VAL A 79 -14.42 -0.11 2.27
C VAL A 79 -13.43 0.68 1.42
N HIS A 80 -13.96 1.66 0.68
CA HIS A 80 -13.17 2.68 0.03
C HIS A 80 -12.85 3.77 1.05
N LEU A 81 -11.56 4.06 1.21
CA LEU A 81 -11.07 5.07 2.14
C LEU A 81 -10.78 6.33 1.35
N GLU A 82 -11.51 7.39 1.68
CA GLU A 82 -11.31 8.70 1.08
C GLU A 82 -9.90 9.25 1.33
N ARG A 83 -9.45 10.09 0.40
CA ARG A 83 -8.13 10.68 0.43
C ARG A 83 -7.96 11.58 1.65
N ARG A 84 -6.91 11.34 2.44
CA ARG A 84 -6.44 12.28 3.46
C ARG A 84 -5.59 13.38 2.82
N ALA A 85 -5.53 14.55 3.47
CA ALA A 85 -4.68 15.66 3.06
C ALA A 85 -3.23 15.19 2.87
N GLY A 86 -2.66 15.42 1.68
CA GLY A 86 -1.31 14.97 1.31
C GLY A 86 -1.25 13.61 0.60
N GLN A 87 -2.32 12.81 0.55
CA GLN A 87 -2.34 11.56 -0.21
C GLN A 87 -2.98 11.75 -1.61
N ARG A 88 -2.25 11.30 -2.64
CA ARG A 88 -2.67 11.42 -4.05
C ARG A 88 -3.63 10.31 -4.50
N GLU A 89 -3.67 9.19 -3.81
CA GLU A 89 -4.35 7.98 -4.30
C GLU A 89 -5.38 7.47 -3.29
N GLU A 90 -6.49 6.98 -3.83
CA GLU A 90 -7.54 6.30 -3.07
C GLU A 90 -7.08 4.90 -2.63
N ARG A 91 -7.55 4.46 -1.46
CA ARG A 91 -7.19 3.16 -0.89
C ARG A 91 -8.43 2.35 -0.55
N TYR A 92 -8.26 1.04 -0.49
CA TYR A 92 -9.27 0.10 -0.02
C TYR A 92 -8.77 -0.65 1.20
N MET A 93 -9.68 -0.97 2.12
CA MET A 93 -9.40 -1.76 3.33
C MET A 93 -10.50 -2.81 3.54
N HIS A 94 -10.19 -3.93 4.18
CA HIS A 94 -11.21 -4.93 4.54
C HIS A 94 -12.03 -4.50 5.76
N LEU A 95 -13.24 -5.02 5.90
CA LEU A 95 -14.14 -4.77 7.05
C LEU A 95 -14.33 -5.98 7.97
N LEU A 96 -13.53 -7.04 7.78
CA LEU A 96 -13.63 -8.29 8.54
C LEU A 96 -12.86 -8.29 9.87
N GLY A 97 -12.21 -7.18 10.23
CA GLY A 97 -11.52 -6.97 11.51
C GLY A 97 -12.42 -6.27 12.53
N SER A 98 -11.85 -5.89 13.68
CA SER A 98 -12.56 -5.00 14.60
C SER A 98 -12.51 -3.54 14.11
N GLN A 99 -13.41 -2.71 14.63
CA GLN A 99 -13.40 -1.26 14.35
C GLN A 99 -12.07 -0.61 14.78
N ALA A 100 -11.50 -1.06 15.90
CA ALA A 100 -10.20 -0.60 16.39
C ALA A 100 -9.06 -0.98 15.42
N ASP A 101 -9.11 -2.16 14.80
CA ASP A 101 -8.12 -2.56 13.78
C ASP A 101 -8.22 -1.68 12.53
N LEU A 102 -9.44 -1.32 12.11
CA LEU A 102 -9.66 -0.42 10.99
C LEU A 102 -9.10 0.98 11.29
N GLU A 103 -9.40 1.51 12.48
CA GLU A 103 -8.88 2.81 12.93
C GLU A 103 -7.36 2.83 12.99
N ALA A 104 -6.75 1.80 13.61
CA ALA A 104 -5.30 1.66 13.68
C ALA A 104 -4.65 1.54 12.29
N ALA A 105 -5.25 0.75 11.38
CA ALA A 105 -4.78 0.62 10.01
C ALA A 105 -4.87 1.95 9.24
N VAL A 106 -5.93 2.72 9.48
CA VAL A 106 -6.14 4.03 8.88
C VAL A 106 -5.17 5.08 9.44
N GLU A 107 -4.89 5.05 10.74
CA GLU A 107 -3.87 5.89 11.39
C GLU A 107 -2.46 5.59 10.86
N ALA A 108 -2.12 4.31 10.72
CA ALA A 108 -0.83 3.87 10.18
C ALA A 108 -0.56 4.41 8.77
N MET A 109 -1.61 4.65 7.95
CA MET A 109 -1.46 5.29 6.64
C MET A 109 -0.92 6.72 6.71
N GLY A 110 -1.18 7.44 7.82
CA GLY A 110 -0.70 8.81 8.03
C GLY A 110 0.77 8.89 8.44
N SER A 111 1.31 7.78 8.97
CA SER A 111 2.68 7.66 9.46
C SER A 111 3.62 6.94 8.50
N ASP A 112 3.21 6.69 7.25
CA ASP A 112 4.00 5.96 6.25
C ASP A 112 5.39 6.60 6.06
N PRO A 113 6.47 6.02 6.62
CA PRO A 113 7.81 6.59 6.54
C PRO A 113 8.36 6.53 5.12
N GLU A 114 7.79 5.67 4.26
CA GLU A 114 8.15 5.53 2.85
C GLU A 114 7.59 6.68 1.99
N ARG A 115 6.63 7.46 2.51
CA ARG A 115 5.97 8.57 1.79
C ARG A 115 5.90 9.89 2.58
N ALA A 116 6.39 9.92 3.81
CA ALA A 116 6.57 11.13 4.61
C ALA A 116 7.73 12.00 4.09
N ALA A 117 7.67 12.42 2.82
CA ALA A 117 7.94 13.78 2.35
C ALA A 117 8.14 13.81 0.81
N PRO A 118 7.43 14.72 0.14
CA PRO A 118 8.12 15.60 -0.80
C PRO A 118 8.08 17.06 -0.37
N ALA A 119 7.10 17.50 0.43
CA ALA A 119 6.90 18.93 0.66
C ALA A 119 7.86 19.55 1.71
N ALA A 120 8.14 18.86 2.82
CA ALA A 120 9.13 19.31 3.80
C ALA A 120 10.57 19.06 3.33
N LEU A 121 10.79 17.98 2.58
CA LEU A 121 12.06 17.70 1.91
C LEU A 121 12.31 18.67 0.74
N SER A 122 11.29 19.19 0.02
CA SER A 122 11.53 20.11 -1.09
C SER A 122 11.99 21.48 -0.63
N ALA A 123 11.40 22.04 0.44
CA ALA A 123 11.83 23.34 0.96
C ALA A 123 13.25 23.29 1.55
N ASP A 124 13.59 22.22 2.29
CA ASP A 124 14.94 22.00 2.81
C ASP A 124 15.93 21.70 1.67
N ALA A 125 15.54 20.90 0.67
CA ALA A 125 16.36 20.62 -0.50
C ALA A 125 16.57 21.86 -1.37
N GLU A 126 15.57 22.71 -1.59
CA GLU A 126 15.70 23.98 -2.31
C GLU A 126 16.66 24.93 -1.59
N ALA A 127 16.55 25.05 -0.26
CA ALA A 127 17.49 25.82 0.54
C ALA A 127 18.93 25.26 0.46
N ARG A 128 19.07 23.93 0.50
CA ARG A 128 20.35 23.23 0.38
C ARG A 128 20.98 23.40 -0.99
N ILE A 129 20.17 23.35 -2.06
CA ILE A 129 20.62 23.56 -3.45
C ILE A 129 21.11 25.01 -3.60
N ALA A 130 20.36 26.00 -3.14
CA ALA A 130 20.77 27.41 -3.21
C ALA A 130 22.08 27.69 -2.42
N GLU A 131 22.25 27.06 -1.26
CA GLU A 131 23.49 27.12 -0.48
C GLU A 131 24.68 26.49 -1.25
N LEU A 132 24.45 25.32 -1.87
CA LEU A 132 25.46 24.62 -2.65
C LEU A 132 25.84 25.39 -3.92
N GLU A 133 24.89 25.98 -4.63
CA GLU A 133 25.14 26.81 -5.81
C GLU A 133 25.98 28.05 -5.46
N THR A 134 25.68 28.70 -4.34
CA THR A 134 26.48 29.84 -3.84
C THR A 134 27.92 29.42 -3.53
N ARG A 135 28.09 28.27 -2.87
CA ARG A 135 29.43 27.72 -2.58
C ARG A 135 30.18 27.32 -3.84
N LEU A 136 29.48 26.77 -4.84
CA LEU A 136 30.06 26.37 -6.11
C LEU A 136 30.59 27.59 -6.86
N ALA A 137 29.78 28.64 -7.00
CA ALA A 137 30.19 29.90 -7.62
C ALA A 137 31.42 30.52 -6.94
N ALA A 138 31.46 30.51 -5.61
CA ALA A 138 32.60 31.01 -4.84
C ALA A 138 33.87 30.16 -5.04
N LEU A 139 33.73 28.84 -5.20
CA LEU A 139 34.84 27.92 -5.49
C LEU A 139 35.34 28.09 -6.92
N GLU A 140 34.45 28.22 -7.89
CA GLU A 140 34.78 28.47 -9.31
C GLU A 140 35.53 29.79 -9.47
N GLU A 141 35.12 30.86 -8.80
CA GLU A 141 35.83 32.14 -8.83
C GLU A 141 37.24 32.06 -8.19
N ARG A 142 37.40 31.23 -7.15
CA ARG A 142 38.71 30.99 -6.53
C ARG A 142 39.62 30.15 -7.43
N LEU A 143 39.06 29.19 -8.17
CA LEU A 143 39.78 28.39 -9.17
C LEU A 143 40.19 29.25 -10.35
N ALA A 144 39.28 30.04 -10.93
CA ALA A 144 39.57 30.95 -12.02
C ALA A 144 40.68 31.95 -11.68
N ARG A 145 40.71 32.48 -10.44
CA ARG A 145 41.80 33.33 -9.95
C ARG A 145 43.15 32.61 -9.81
N ARG A 146 43.14 31.31 -9.54
CA ARG A 146 44.36 30.50 -9.43
C ARG A 146 44.87 30.02 -10.79
N GLU A 147 43.96 29.73 -11.71
CA GLU A 147 44.28 29.23 -13.06
C GLU A 147 44.59 30.38 -14.04
N GLY A 148 43.98 31.56 -13.88
CA GLY A 148 44.30 32.77 -14.66
C GLY A 148 45.56 33.52 -14.21
N GLY A 149 46.26 33.00 -13.20
CA GLY A 149 47.52 33.54 -12.68
C GLY A 149 48.77 32.76 -13.11
N ALA A 150 48.65 31.91 -14.14
CA ALA A 150 49.76 31.18 -14.77
C ALA A 150 50.13 31.79 -16.13
#